data_AF-A0A8H6KAQ4-F1
#
_entry.id   AF-A0A8H6KAQ4-F1
#
_cell.length_a   1.000
_cell.length_b   1.000
_cell.length_c   1.000
_cell.angle_alpha   90.00
_cell.angle_beta   90.00
_cell.angle_gamma   90.00
#
_symmetry.space_group_name_H-M   'P 1'
#
loop_
_entity.id
_entity.type
_entity.pdbx_description
1 polymer ?
#
loop_
_entity_poly.entity_id
_entity_poly.type
_entity_poly.pdbx_seq_one_letter_code
_entity_poly.pdbx_strand_id
1 'polypeptide(L)'
;MAEDTLAESCPLMDCNDLTEAELQPYPDISGNGVLIGFIGTAYLVLLLVIANILVAYDPVKDPFDFKRRQGVEIDEKNWWRPNPIDLRLLRYIRRFKLFSFSEETSARLQIAFDEGHYLFVDIQLVTSLGILISCYILLQCGLDAYHWQIAMYLGWFSAVTHLSGLTVLRRYLNTYVWTKYVRYSLMLSLLVLLIVGLVPTLCFFRQGYEYWNLRGNEKWLPDLEMTGQWQAMVFSVVQLIFGFGTRSVKLFPTLSRTIQTGIRRPLSDRLKKLLLNLSRSRSSNEHHKMLKTKLILKPALAVFFACRITADMFSSTLFEVRQISS
;
A
#
# COMPACT_ATOMS: atom_id res chain seq x y z
N MET A 1 -33.14 -28.25 -18.44
CA MET A 1 -32.69 -27.77 -19.75
C MET A 1 -33.11 -26.31 -19.82
N ALA A 2 -32.27 -25.46 -19.22
CA ALA A 2 -32.44 -24.01 -19.13
C ALA A 2 -31.03 -23.40 -19.18
N GLU A 3 -30.28 -23.82 -20.20
CA GLU A 3 -29.24 -23.01 -20.84
C GLU A 3 -29.94 -22.25 -21.96
N ASP A 4 -29.37 -21.13 -22.38
CA ASP A 4 -29.83 -20.24 -23.46
C ASP A 4 -30.76 -19.08 -23.07
N THR A 5 -30.23 -18.11 -22.32
CA THR A 5 -30.53 -16.66 -22.52
C THR A 5 -29.34 -15.74 -22.14
N LEU A 6 -28.10 -16.24 -22.07
CA LEU A 6 -26.89 -15.45 -21.78
C LEU A 6 -26.15 -15.00 -23.06
N ALA A 7 -26.88 -14.45 -24.03
CA ALA A 7 -26.25 -13.87 -25.22
C ALA A 7 -27.12 -12.77 -25.87
N GLU A 8 -27.83 -11.96 -25.09
CA GLU A 8 -28.16 -10.63 -25.58
C GLU A 8 -26.90 -9.79 -25.46
N SER A 9 -26.37 -9.36 -26.59
CA SER A 9 -25.08 -8.68 -26.68
C SER A 9 -25.19 -7.34 -25.98
N CYS A 10 -24.74 -7.25 -24.71
CA CYS A 10 -24.71 -5.99 -23.99
C CYS A 10 -23.87 -4.98 -24.79
N PRO A 11 -24.43 -3.81 -25.17
CA PRO A 11 -23.70 -2.84 -25.97
C PRO A 11 -22.47 -2.35 -25.21
N LEU A 12 -21.38 -2.12 -25.95
CA LEU A 12 -20.17 -1.53 -25.38
C LEU A 12 -20.53 -0.15 -24.84
N MET A 13 -20.25 0.10 -23.56
CA MET A 13 -20.53 1.39 -22.92
C MET A 13 -19.74 2.49 -23.66
N ASP A 14 -20.44 3.28 -24.47
CA ASP A 14 -19.88 4.44 -25.14
C ASP A 14 -20.04 5.66 -24.23
N CYS A 15 -18.92 6.20 -23.73
CA CYS A 15 -18.95 7.39 -22.89
C CYS A 15 -19.44 8.65 -23.64
N ASN A 16 -19.77 8.55 -24.93
CA ASN A 16 -20.35 9.61 -25.74
C ASN A 16 -21.85 9.44 -26.05
N ASP A 17 -22.46 8.28 -25.78
CA ASP A 17 -23.88 8.03 -26.10
C ASP A 17 -24.71 7.89 -24.82
N LEU A 18 -25.66 8.81 -24.64
CA LEU A 18 -26.29 9.17 -23.36
C LEU A 18 -27.69 8.58 -23.19
N THR A 19 -27.92 7.33 -23.59
CA THR A 19 -29.24 6.70 -23.41
C THR A 19 -29.39 6.09 -22.03
N GLU A 20 -30.41 6.56 -21.31
CA GLU A 20 -30.85 6.11 -19.99
C GLU A 20 -30.98 4.57 -19.93
N ALA A 21 -29.98 3.91 -19.35
CA ALA A 21 -30.11 2.51 -18.97
C ALA A 21 -31.04 2.43 -17.75
N GLU A 22 -32.07 1.59 -17.84
CA GLU A 22 -33.07 1.38 -16.82
C GLU A 22 -32.41 0.83 -15.54
N LEU A 23 -32.63 1.49 -14.39
CA LEU A 23 -31.92 1.20 -13.14
C LEU A 23 -32.34 -0.14 -12.54
N GLN A 24 -31.42 -1.10 -12.49
CA GLN A 24 -31.59 -2.35 -11.73
C GLN A 24 -30.68 -2.37 -10.48
N PRO A 25 -31.23 -2.66 -9.29
CA PRO A 25 -30.43 -2.81 -8.07
C PRO A 25 -29.66 -4.14 -8.06
N TYR A 26 -28.36 -4.10 -7.76
CA TYR A 26 -27.48 -5.29 -7.68
C TYR A 26 -27.05 -5.57 -6.23
N PRO A 27 -27.88 -6.28 -5.43
CA PRO A 27 -27.59 -6.56 -4.03
C PRO A 27 -26.34 -7.40 -3.81
N ASP A 28 -25.87 -8.13 -4.82
CA ASP A 28 -24.68 -8.98 -4.74
C ASP A 28 -23.36 -8.19 -4.71
N ILE A 29 -23.39 -6.91 -5.12
CA ILE A 29 -22.21 -6.03 -5.15
C ILE A 29 -22.19 -5.11 -3.93
N SER A 30 -23.32 -4.45 -3.64
CA SER A 30 -23.42 -3.41 -2.62
C SER A 30 -24.29 -3.81 -1.42
N GLY A 31 -24.58 -5.11 -1.27
CA GLY A 31 -25.37 -5.60 -0.15
C GLY A 31 -24.71 -5.30 1.19
N ASN A 32 -25.51 -4.92 2.19
CA ASN A 32 -25.01 -4.61 3.54
C ASN A 32 -24.17 -5.74 4.14
N GLY A 33 -24.52 -7.01 3.86
CA GLY A 33 -23.74 -8.16 4.30
C GLY A 33 -22.33 -8.22 3.71
N VAL A 34 -22.18 -7.87 2.42
CA VAL A 34 -20.88 -7.78 1.74
C VAL A 34 -20.03 -6.69 2.40
N LEU A 35 -20.61 -5.49 2.59
CA LEU A 35 -19.92 -4.36 3.22
C LEU A 35 -19.47 -4.70 4.65
N ILE A 36 -20.37 -5.24 5.48
CA ILE A 36 -20.07 -5.61 6.87
C ILE A 36 -19.00 -6.70 6.93
N GLY A 37 -19.10 -7.73 6.09
CA GLY A 37 -18.10 -8.79 6.02
C GLY A 37 -16.72 -8.27 5.62
N PHE A 38 -16.68 -7.37 4.64
CA PHE A 38 -15.43 -6.82 4.11
C PHE A 38 -14.75 -5.85 5.08
N ILE A 39 -15.53 -4.94 5.66
CA ILE A 39 -15.05 -3.99 6.66
C ILE A 39 -14.65 -4.73 7.94
N GLY A 40 -15.48 -5.68 8.39
CA GLY A 40 -15.22 -6.49 9.58
C GLY A 40 -13.95 -7.33 9.47
N THR A 41 -13.76 -8.03 8.35
CA THR A 41 -12.53 -8.82 8.12
C THR A 41 -11.29 -7.95 8.08
N ALA A 42 -11.33 -6.78 7.44
CA ALA A 42 -10.19 -5.88 7.41
C ALA A 42 -9.82 -5.29 8.78
N TYR A 43 -10.81 -4.91 9.60
CA TYR A 43 -10.54 -4.47 10.98
C TYR A 43 -9.99 -5.60 11.85
N LEU A 44 -10.49 -6.82 11.68
CA LEU A 44 -9.96 -8.00 12.38
C LEU A 44 -8.49 -8.24 11.97
N VAL A 45 -8.18 -8.18 10.68
CA VAL A 45 -6.81 -8.28 10.16
C VAL A 45 -5.92 -7.19 10.72
N LEU A 46 -6.40 -5.95 10.78
CA LEU A 46 -5.66 -4.82 11.37
C LEU A 46 -5.37 -5.07 12.85
N LEU A 47 -6.35 -5.53 13.62
CA LEU A 47 -6.16 -5.87 15.02
C LEU A 47 -5.14 -7.01 15.21
N LEU A 48 -5.20 -8.05 14.38
CA LEU A 48 -4.23 -9.15 14.40
C LEU A 48 -2.82 -8.66 14.08
N VAL A 49 -2.66 -7.78 13.08
CA VAL A 49 -1.37 -7.18 12.72
C VAL A 49 -0.83 -6.34 13.87
N ILE A 50 -1.65 -5.48 14.47
CA ILE A 50 -1.25 -4.66 15.62
C ILE A 50 -0.84 -5.56 16.79
N ALA A 51 -1.64 -6.58 17.11
CA ALA A 51 -1.33 -7.54 18.17
C ALA A 51 0.00 -8.28 17.91
N ASN A 52 0.23 -8.74 16.67
CA ASN A 52 1.47 -9.39 16.26
C ASN A 52 2.68 -8.45 16.40
N ILE A 53 2.57 -7.19 15.97
CA ILE A 53 3.63 -6.19 16.09
C ILE A 53 3.97 -5.91 17.56
N LEU A 54 2.96 -5.74 18.41
CA LEU A 54 3.17 -5.41 19.81
C LEU A 54 3.76 -6.58 20.61
N VAL A 55 3.24 -7.79 20.38
CA VAL A 55 3.52 -8.96 21.22
C VAL A 55 4.66 -9.84 20.68
N ALA A 56 4.69 -10.10 19.37
CA ALA A 56 5.52 -11.16 18.77
C ALA A 56 6.65 -10.65 17.86
N TYR A 57 6.54 -9.44 17.31
CA TYR A 57 7.49 -8.95 16.32
C TYR A 57 8.87 -8.63 16.91
N ASP A 58 9.91 -9.30 16.41
CA ASP A 58 11.30 -9.04 16.77
C ASP A 58 12.03 -8.35 15.61
N PRO A 59 12.36 -7.04 15.73
CA PRO A 59 12.98 -6.27 14.65
C PRO A 59 14.42 -6.71 14.35
N VAL A 60 15.07 -7.49 15.23
CA VAL A 60 16.47 -7.88 15.11
C VAL A 60 16.66 -9.10 14.21
N LYS A 61 15.62 -9.93 14.02
CA LYS A 61 15.69 -11.15 13.20
C LYS A 61 15.71 -10.79 11.71
N ASP A 62 16.65 -11.37 10.96
CA ASP A 62 16.75 -11.18 9.51
C ASP A 62 15.60 -11.92 8.79
N PRO A 63 14.75 -11.22 8.01
CA PRO A 63 13.65 -11.83 7.26
C PRO A 63 14.12 -12.76 6.12
N PHE A 64 15.41 -12.82 5.82
CA PHE A 64 16.01 -13.68 4.79
C PHE A 64 16.91 -14.81 5.32
N ASP A 65 16.97 -14.99 6.65
CA ASP A 65 17.84 -16.00 7.29
C ASP A 65 17.44 -17.47 6.97
N PHE A 66 16.34 -17.69 6.24
CA PHE A 66 15.91 -19.01 5.79
C PHE A 66 16.97 -19.72 4.92
N LYS A 67 17.77 -18.99 4.14
CA LYS A 67 18.85 -19.58 3.33
C LYS A 67 19.98 -20.19 4.18
N ARG A 68 20.19 -19.69 5.40
CA ARG A 68 21.16 -20.24 6.34
C ARG A 68 20.74 -21.63 6.86
N ARG A 69 19.44 -21.90 6.95
CA ARG A 69 18.90 -23.23 7.31
C ARG A 69 19.08 -24.28 6.20
N GLN A 70 19.26 -23.88 4.94
CA GLN A 70 19.53 -24.79 3.82
C GLN A 70 21.03 -25.06 3.60
N GLY A 71 21.90 -24.71 4.55
CA GLY A 71 23.33 -25.01 4.47
C GLY A 71 24.11 -24.19 3.44
N VAL A 72 23.49 -23.17 2.84
CA VAL A 72 24.18 -22.25 1.91
C VAL A 72 24.91 -21.20 2.74
N GLU A 73 26.22 -21.39 2.90
CA GLU A 73 27.12 -20.45 3.57
C GLU A 73 27.30 -19.20 2.69
N ILE A 74 26.46 -18.20 2.91
CA ILE A 74 26.62 -16.90 2.27
C ILE A 74 27.43 -16.02 3.25
N ASP A 75 28.63 -15.61 2.83
CA ASP A 75 29.55 -14.69 3.53
C ASP A 75 29.03 -13.24 3.60
N GLU A 76 27.76 -13.05 3.95
CA GLU A 76 27.06 -11.75 3.98
C GLU A 76 26.62 -11.36 5.40
N LYS A 77 27.51 -11.48 6.38
CA LYS A 77 27.18 -11.28 7.81
C LYS A 77 26.71 -9.85 8.19
N ASN A 78 26.64 -8.88 7.27
CA ASN A 78 26.49 -7.46 7.63
C ASN A 78 25.58 -6.60 6.71
N TRP A 79 24.79 -7.18 5.79
CA TRP A 79 23.97 -6.36 4.88
C TRP A 79 22.61 -5.94 5.48
N TRP A 80 21.99 -6.80 6.29
CA TRP A 80 20.74 -6.49 6.99
C TRP A 80 21.03 -5.64 8.24
N ARG A 81 20.30 -4.52 8.39
CA ARG A 81 20.34 -3.69 9.60
C ARG A 81 18.92 -3.41 10.06
N PRO A 82 18.58 -3.69 11.34
CA PRO A 82 17.25 -3.43 11.87
C PRO A 82 16.99 -1.92 11.86
N ASN A 83 15.73 -1.54 11.66
CA ASN A 83 15.37 -0.14 11.66
C ASN A 83 15.48 0.46 13.08
N PRO A 84 16.25 1.54 13.28
CA PRO A 84 16.39 2.16 14.60
C PRO A 84 15.08 2.73 15.17
N ILE A 85 14.11 3.08 14.31
CA ILE A 85 12.80 3.61 14.75
C ILE A 85 11.98 2.50 15.42
N ASP A 86 11.89 1.34 14.77
CA ASP A 86 11.12 0.18 15.25
C ASP A 86 11.66 -0.31 16.59
N LEU A 87 13.00 -0.33 16.74
CA LEU A 87 13.68 -0.66 17.99
C LEU A 87 13.32 0.29 19.14
N ARG A 88 13.26 1.60 18.88
CA ARG A 88 12.94 2.60 19.91
C ARG A 88 11.48 2.52 20.33
N LEU A 89 10.57 2.38 19.37
CA LEU A 89 9.15 2.24 19.63
C LEU A 89 8.86 0.98 20.44
N LEU A 90 9.33 -0.19 19.99
CA LEU A 90 9.05 -1.45 20.66
C LEU A 90 9.65 -1.48 22.06
N ARG A 91 10.84 -0.88 22.26
CA ARG A 91 11.44 -0.73 23.60
C ARG A 91 10.62 0.18 24.51
N TYR A 92 10.00 1.22 23.96
CA TYR A 92 9.10 2.10 24.73
C TYR A 92 7.81 1.38 25.11
N ILE A 93 7.17 0.67 24.17
CA ILE A 93 5.90 -0.01 24.42
C ILE A 93 6.07 -1.24 25.32
N ARG A 94 7.14 -2.03 25.14
CA ARG A 94 7.43 -3.20 25.97
C ARG A 94 7.90 -2.86 27.39
N ARG A 95 8.09 -1.58 27.74
CA ARG A 95 8.21 -1.18 29.15
C ARG A 95 6.91 -1.41 29.92
N PHE A 96 5.77 -1.45 29.25
CA PHE A 96 4.50 -1.79 29.87
C PHE A 96 4.39 -3.31 30.02
N LYS A 97 4.26 -3.80 31.27
CA LYS A 97 4.12 -5.23 31.58
C LYS A 97 2.95 -5.93 30.86
N LEU A 98 1.93 -5.17 30.44
CA LEU A 98 0.77 -5.68 29.68
C LEU A 98 1.15 -6.35 28.35
N PHE A 99 2.29 -5.96 27.76
CA PHE A 99 2.79 -6.49 26.48
C PHE A 99 4.03 -7.37 26.65
N SER A 100 4.41 -7.68 27.90
CA SER A 100 5.59 -8.48 28.23
C SER A 100 5.19 -9.94 28.44
N PHE A 101 5.11 -10.69 27.36
CA PHE A 101 4.85 -12.13 27.38
C PHE A 101 6.15 -12.94 27.45
N SER A 102 6.06 -14.18 27.94
CA SER A 102 7.16 -15.14 27.85
C SER A 102 7.50 -15.41 26.38
N GLU A 103 8.78 -15.68 26.08
CA GLU A 103 9.22 -15.97 24.71
C GLU A 103 8.42 -17.12 24.07
N GLU A 104 8.11 -18.16 24.85
CA GLU A 104 7.33 -19.31 24.35
C GLU A 104 5.90 -18.92 23.97
N THR A 105 5.23 -18.12 24.80
CA THR A 105 3.87 -17.63 24.52
C THR A 105 3.86 -16.71 23.30
N SER A 106 4.87 -15.85 23.16
CA SER A 106 5.01 -14.96 22.00
C SER A 106 5.20 -15.74 20.70
N ALA A 107 5.93 -16.86 20.72
CA ALA A 107 6.13 -17.72 19.56
C ALA A 107 4.85 -18.47 19.16
N ARG A 108 4.08 -18.98 20.13
CA ARG A 108 2.79 -19.64 19.86
C ARG A 108 1.76 -18.64 19.32
N LEU A 109 1.70 -17.44 19.90
CA LEU A 109 0.85 -16.36 19.40
C LEU A 109 1.26 -15.91 18.00
N GLN A 110 2.55 -15.86 17.70
CA GLN A 110 3.03 -15.53 16.36
C GLN A 110 2.49 -16.51 15.31
N ILE A 111 2.58 -17.81 15.58
CA ILE A 111 2.07 -18.85 14.67
C ILE A 111 0.56 -18.71 14.48
N ALA A 112 -0.20 -18.55 15.56
CA ALA A 112 -1.65 -18.41 15.50
C ALA A 112 -2.10 -17.12 14.77
N PHE A 113 -1.41 -16.00 15.02
CA PHE A 113 -1.68 -14.74 14.34
C PHE A 113 -1.32 -14.81 12.86
N ASP A 114 -0.21 -15.45 12.51
CA ASP A 114 0.19 -15.64 11.12
C ASP A 114 -0.87 -16.49 10.40
N GLU A 115 -1.25 -17.65 10.94
CA GLU A 115 -2.25 -18.56 10.35
C GLU A 115 -3.63 -17.92 10.19
N GLY A 116 -4.14 -17.25 11.23
CA GLY A 116 -5.41 -16.53 11.17
C GLY A 116 -5.37 -15.37 10.17
N HIS A 117 -4.27 -14.61 10.13
CA HIS A 117 -4.09 -13.54 9.17
C HIS A 117 -4.12 -14.05 7.73
N TYR A 118 -3.52 -15.21 7.42
CA TYR A 118 -3.58 -15.78 6.08
C TYR A 118 -5.01 -16.06 5.62
N LEU A 119 -5.79 -16.74 6.47
CA LEU A 119 -7.13 -17.16 6.11
C LEU A 119 -8.04 -15.97 5.77
N PHE A 120 -8.11 -14.97 6.64
CA PHE A 120 -8.99 -13.83 6.43
C PHE A 120 -8.56 -12.98 5.24
N VAL A 121 -7.26 -12.80 5.05
CA VAL A 121 -6.73 -11.93 4.01
C VAL A 121 -6.88 -12.56 2.62
N ASP A 122 -6.59 -13.85 2.46
CA ASP A 122 -6.68 -14.50 1.15
C ASP A 122 -8.14 -14.61 0.68
N ILE A 123 -9.09 -14.86 1.59
CA ILE A 123 -10.54 -14.79 1.29
C ILE A 123 -10.92 -13.38 0.82
N GLN A 124 -10.50 -12.34 1.54
CA GLN A 124 -10.78 -10.95 1.16
C GLN A 124 -10.19 -10.59 -0.21
N LEU A 125 -9.03 -11.15 -0.59
CA LEU A 125 -8.42 -10.92 -1.91
C LEU A 125 -9.29 -11.48 -3.03
N VAL A 126 -9.64 -12.75 -2.92
CA VAL A 126 -10.36 -13.48 -3.97
C VAL A 126 -11.76 -12.90 -4.13
N THR A 127 -12.43 -12.60 -3.02
CA THR A 127 -13.75 -11.95 -3.02
C THR A 127 -13.69 -10.57 -3.69
N SER A 128 -12.70 -9.75 -3.34
CA SER A 128 -12.49 -8.44 -3.96
C SER A 128 -12.29 -8.52 -5.48
N LEU A 129 -11.46 -9.46 -5.90
CA LEU A 129 -11.13 -9.68 -7.30
C LEU A 129 -12.34 -10.19 -8.08
N GLY A 130 -13.13 -11.09 -7.47
CA GLY A 130 -14.41 -11.54 -8.01
C GLY A 130 -15.43 -10.41 -8.15
N ILE A 131 -15.60 -9.56 -7.11
CA ILE A 131 -16.51 -8.41 -7.16
C ILE A 131 -16.12 -7.46 -8.29
N LEU A 132 -14.83 -7.12 -8.43
CA LEU A 132 -14.38 -6.24 -9.51
C LEU A 132 -14.63 -6.86 -10.89
N ILE A 133 -14.29 -8.15 -11.10
CA ILE A 133 -14.56 -8.83 -12.37
C ILE A 133 -16.05 -8.82 -12.69
N SER A 134 -16.92 -9.15 -11.73
CA SER A 134 -18.37 -9.11 -11.91
C SER A 134 -18.86 -7.70 -12.25
N CYS A 135 -18.32 -6.67 -11.60
CA CYS A 135 -18.66 -5.28 -11.91
C CYS A 135 -18.24 -4.87 -13.31
N TYR A 136 -17.08 -5.32 -13.80
CA TYR A 136 -16.65 -5.06 -15.17
C TYR A 136 -17.56 -5.70 -16.22
N ILE A 137 -18.01 -6.93 -15.96
CA ILE A 137 -18.95 -7.62 -16.84
C ILE A 137 -20.29 -6.89 -16.85
N LEU A 138 -20.81 -6.54 -15.66
CA LEU A 138 -22.09 -5.85 -15.51
C LEU A 138 -22.05 -4.40 -16.00
N LEU A 139 -20.88 -3.76 -16.03
CA LEU A 139 -20.72 -2.42 -16.57
C LEU A 139 -21.20 -2.33 -18.03
N GLN A 140 -20.95 -3.38 -18.83
CA GLN A 140 -21.43 -3.44 -20.21
C GLN A 140 -22.95 -3.54 -20.30
N CYS A 141 -23.60 -4.07 -19.27
CA CYS A 141 -25.04 -4.28 -19.23
C CYS A 141 -25.80 -3.17 -18.49
N GLY A 142 -25.17 -2.02 -18.24
CA GLY A 142 -25.82 -0.85 -17.63
C GLY A 142 -25.71 -0.76 -16.10
N LEU A 143 -24.57 -1.17 -15.52
CA LEU A 143 -24.33 -1.00 -14.08
C LEU A 143 -24.34 0.50 -13.70
N ASP A 144 -25.09 0.82 -12.65
CA ASP A 144 -25.16 2.18 -12.11
C ASP A 144 -23.84 2.65 -11.48
N ALA A 145 -23.60 3.97 -11.57
CA ALA A 145 -22.43 4.64 -11.03
C ALA A 145 -22.24 4.40 -9.52
N TYR A 146 -23.33 4.26 -8.77
CA TYR A 146 -23.29 4.01 -7.33
C TYR A 146 -22.66 2.63 -7.00
N HIS A 147 -23.15 1.57 -7.65
CA HIS A 147 -22.66 0.21 -7.44
C HIS A 147 -21.20 0.07 -7.93
N TRP A 148 -20.88 0.75 -9.04
CA TRP A 148 -19.51 0.85 -9.55
C TRP A 148 -18.56 1.49 -8.53
N GLN A 149 -18.93 2.64 -7.96
CA GLN A 149 -18.11 3.33 -6.96
C GLN A 149 -17.88 2.45 -5.72
N ILE A 150 -18.90 1.76 -5.22
CA ILE A 150 -18.77 0.84 -4.09
C ILE A 150 -17.78 -0.28 -4.39
N ALA A 151 -17.89 -0.91 -5.56
CA ALA A 151 -16.98 -1.97 -5.97
C ALA A 151 -15.52 -1.48 -6.05
N MET A 152 -15.31 -0.29 -6.61
CA MET A 152 -13.99 0.34 -6.66
C MET A 152 -13.43 0.64 -5.27
N TYR A 153 -14.24 1.13 -4.32
CA TYR A 153 -13.83 1.36 -2.94
C TYR A 153 -13.49 0.06 -2.19
N LEU A 154 -14.28 -1.01 -2.39
CA LEU A 154 -13.99 -2.34 -1.83
C LEU A 154 -12.68 -2.90 -2.40
N GLY A 155 -12.50 -2.80 -3.71
CA GLY A 155 -11.26 -3.17 -4.39
C GLY A 155 -10.05 -2.42 -3.83
N TRP A 156 -10.17 -1.10 -3.72
CA TRP A 156 -9.14 -0.22 -3.18
C TRP A 156 -8.77 -0.59 -1.74
N PHE A 157 -9.78 -0.76 -0.90
CA PHE A 157 -9.58 -1.07 0.51
C PHE A 157 -8.91 -2.43 0.69
N SER A 158 -9.31 -3.44 -0.09
CA SER A 158 -8.63 -4.72 -0.16
C SER A 158 -7.16 -4.56 -0.54
N ALA A 159 -6.86 -3.80 -1.60
CA ALA A 159 -5.48 -3.55 -2.01
C ALA A 159 -4.64 -2.92 -0.87
N VAL A 160 -5.19 -1.98 -0.11
CA VAL A 160 -4.51 -1.40 1.08
C VAL A 160 -4.27 -2.45 2.16
N THR A 161 -5.28 -3.23 2.53
CA THR A 161 -5.15 -4.30 3.54
C THR A 161 -4.08 -5.32 3.14
N HIS A 162 -4.07 -5.72 1.87
CA HIS A 162 -3.13 -6.67 1.31
C HIS A 162 -1.68 -6.17 1.26
N LEU A 163 -1.51 -4.91 0.86
CA LEU A 163 -0.21 -4.23 0.94
C LEU A 163 0.31 -4.21 2.38
N SER A 164 -0.54 -3.97 3.37
CA SER A 164 -0.13 -4.00 4.78
C SER A 164 0.31 -5.39 5.24
N GLY A 165 -0.39 -6.45 4.80
CA GLY A 165 -0.07 -7.83 5.17
C GLY A 165 1.31 -8.30 4.68
N LEU A 166 1.72 -7.86 3.48
CA LEU A 166 3.02 -8.22 2.89
C LEU A 166 4.23 -7.88 3.77
N THR A 167 4.13 -6.85 4.59
CA THR A 167 5.29 -6.37 5.36
C THR A 167 5.48 -7.15 6.65
N VAL A 168 4.37 -7.51 7.31
CA VAL A 168 4.35 -8.37 8.49
C VAL A 168 4.73 -9.80 8.13
N LEU A 169 4.20 -10.32 7.03
CA LEU A 169 4.37 -11.71 6.62
C LEU A 169 5.63 -11.98 5.79
N ARG A 170 6.46 -10.97 5.52
CA ARG A 170 7.67 -11.10 4.66
C ARG A 170 8.53 -12.31 5.05
N ARG A 171 8.69 -12.55 6.35
CA ARG A 171 9.50 -13.67 6.86
C ARG A 171 8.88 -15.03 6.53
N TYR A 172 7.57 -15.17 6.68
CA TYR A 172 6.87 -16.42 6.39
C TYR A 172 6.75 -16.66 4.87
N LEU A 173 6.43 -15.62 4.08
CA LEU A 173 6.32 -15.73 2.62
C LEU A 173 7.65 -16.10 1.94
N ASN A 174 8.79 -15.78 2.57
CA ASN A 174 10.09 -16.24 2.09
C ASN A 174 10.34 -17.73 2.32
N THR A 175 9.64 -18.36 3.26
CA THR A 175 9.67 -19.81 3.50
C THR A 175 8.87 -20.56 2.43
N TYR A 176 7.70 -20.05 2.05
CA TYR A 176 6.80 -20.66 1.06
C TYR A 176 6.74 -19.85 -0.24
N VAL A 177 7.71 -20.11 -1.12
CA VAL A 177 7.90 -19.33 -2.36
C VAL A 177 6.70 -19.38 -3.31
N TRP A 178 5.97 -20.50 -3.37
CA TRP A 178 4.78 -20.65 -4.23
C TRP A 178 3.64 -19.74 -3.80
N THR A 179 3.27 -19.80 -2.51
CA THR A 179 2.23 -18.94 -1.91
C THR A 179 2.55 -17.47 -2.12
N LYS A 180 3.83 -17.10 -2.01
CA LYS A 180 4.31 -15.74 -2.30
C LYS A 180 3.99 -15.30 -3.73
N TYR A 181 4.29 -16.11 -4.74
CA TYR A 181 4.03 -15.73 -6.14
C TYR A 181 2.54 -15.67 -6.45
N VAL A 182 1.74 -16.62 -5.97
CA VAL A 182 0.28 -16.61 -6.18
C VAL A 182 -0.34 -15.36 -5.58
N ARG A 183 -0.05 -15.07 -4.30
CA ARG A 183 -0.60 -13.90 -3.61
C ARG A 183 -0.14 -12.61 -4.28
N TYR A 184 1.15 -12.51 -4.63
CA TYR A 184 1.69 -11.37 -5.35
C TYR A 184 0.99 -11.14 -6.70
N SER A 185 0.78 -12.20 -7.49
CA SER A 185 0.07 -12.12 -8.77
C SER A 185 -1.39 -11.69 -8.58
N LEU A 186 -2.11 -12.22 -7.59
CA LEU A 186 -3.49 -11.81 -7.30
C LEU A 186 -3.58 -10.33 -6.89
N MET A 187 -2.67 -9.85 -6.03
CA MET A 187 -2.60 -8.43 -5.66
C MET A 187 -2.25 -7.53 -6.85
N LEU A 188 -1.35 -7.99 -7.74
CA LEU A 188 -1.01 -7.26 -8.96
C LEU A 188 -2.22 -7.15 -9.90
N SER A 189 -2.95 -8.26 -10.10
CA SER A 189 -4.18 -8.27 -10.88
C SER A 189 -5.23 -7.32 -10.29
N LEU A 190 -5.40 -7.31 -8.97
CA LEU A 190 -6.30 -6.37 -8.29
C LEU A 190 -5.88 -4.91 -8.54
N LEU A 191 -4.59 -4.60 -8.46
CA LEU A 191 -4.06 -3.26 -8.74
C LEU A 191 -4.31 -2.84 -10.20
N VAL A 192 -4.11 -3.75 -11.16
CA VAL A 192 -4.37 -3.48 -12.57
C VAL A 192 -5.86 -3.22 -12.81
N LEU A 193 -6.75 -4.04 -12.24
CA LEU A 193 -8.19 -3.83 -12.31
C LEU A 193 -8.61 -2.49 -11.69
N LEU A 194 -7.97 -2.05 -10.61
CA LEU A 194 -8.22 -0.73 -10.03
C LEU A 194 -7.74 0.42 -10.92
N ILE A 195 -6.58 0.28 -11.56
CA ILE A 195 -6.06 1.30 -12.49
C ILE A 195 -6.97 1.43 -13.71
N VAL A 196 -7.36 0.31 -14.32
CA VAL A 196 -8.31 0.29 -15.44
C VAL A 196 -9.65 0.87 -15.01
N GLY A 197 -10.04 0.67 -13.74
CA GLY A 197 -11.32 1.11 -13.21
C GLY A 197 -11.43 2.62 -13.01
N LEU A 198 -10.31 3.35 -13.14
CA LEU A 198 -10.35 4.80 -13.23
C LEU A 198 -11.06 5.28 -14.50
N VAL A 199 -11.02 4.51 -15.60
CA VAL A 199 -11.61 4.92 -16.88
C VAL A 199 -13.14 5.03 -16.79
N PRO A 200 -13.90 4.01 -16.34
CA PRO A 200 -15.35 4.17 -16.19
C PRO A 200 -15.72 5.18 -15.10
N THR A 201 -14.91 5.26 -14.04
CA THR A 201 -15.13 6.26 -12.97
C THR A 201 -15.07 7.69 -13.50
N LEU A 202 -14.12 7.98 -14.39
CA LEU A 202 -14.04 9.26 -15.09
C LEU A 202 -15.28 9.51 -15.96
N CYS A 203 -15.74 8.50 -16.70
CA CYS A 203 -16.94 8.64 -17.53
C CYS A 203 -18.19 8.96 -16.68
N PHE A 204 -18.42 8.24 -15.58
CA PHE A 204 -19.53 8.53 -14.67
C PHE A 204 -19.45 9.93 -14.05
N PHE A 205 -18.24 10.37 -13.68
CA PHE A 205 -18.04 11.71 -13.14
C PHE A 205 -18.36 12.80 -14.17
N ARG A 206 -17.93 12.60 -15.42
CA ARG A 206 -18.23 13.51 -16.53
C ARG A 206 -19.74 13.56 -16.83
N GLN A 207 -20.40 12.41 -16.85
CA GLN A 207 -21.84 12.32 -17.09
C GLN A 207 -22.65 13.07 -16.00
N GLY A 208 -22.29 12.88 -14.73
CA GLY A 208 -22.91 13.62 -13.62
C GLY A 208 -22.75 15.13 -13.79
N TYR A 209 -21.56 15.59 -14.17
CA TYR A 209 -21.31 17.02 -14.41
C TYR A 209 -22.17 17.60 -15.54
N GLU A 210 -22.22 16.93 -16.71
CA GLU A 210 -23.01 17.41 -17.85
C GLU A 210 -24.51 17.48 -17.53
N TYR A 211 -25.06 16.53 -16.76
CA TYR A 211 -26.43 16.56 -16.27
C TYR A 211 -26.75 17.78 -15.39
N TRP A 212 -25.87 18.10 -14.44
CA TRP A 212 -26.06 19.28 -13.58
C TRP A 212 -25.97 20.59 -14.36
N ASN A 213 -25.07 20.64 -15.34
CA ASN A 213 -24.86 21.84 -16.16
C ASN A 213 -26.04 22.11 -17.13
N LEU A 214 -26.70 21.05 -17.61
CA LEU A 214 -27.91 21.17 -18.45
C LEU A 214 -29.16 21.61 -17.66
N ARG A 215 -29.21 21.33 -16.35
CA ARG A 215 -30.36 21.61 -15.48
C ARG A 215 -30.22 22.94 -14.69
N GLY A 216 -29.01 23.49 -14.59
CA GLY A 216 -28.72 24.77 -13.93
C GLY A 216 -28.48 25.90 -14.94
N ASN A 217 -29.25 26.99 -14.86
CA ASN A 217 -29.15 28.15 -15.76
C ASN A 217 -27.95 29.09 -15.46
N GLU A 218 -26.92 28.64 -14.75
CA GLU A 218 -25.74 29.46 -14.45
C GLU A 218 -24.47 28.82 -15.01
N LYS A 219 -23.88 29.50 -15.99
CA LYS A 219 -22.52 29.26 -16.50
C LYS A 219 -21.49 29.60 -15.42
N TRP A 220 -21.37 28.77 -14.39
CA TRP A 220 -20.14 28.75 -13.62
C TRP A 220 -19.09 28.04 -14.48
N LEU A 221 -18.02 28.77 -14.83
CA LEU A 221 -16.80 28.16 -15.35
C LEU A 221 -16.42 26.98 -14.45
N PRO A 222 -15.79 25.91 -14.98
CA PRO A 222 -15.21 24.87 -14.14
C PRO A 222 -13.98 25.45 -13.41
N ASP A 223 -14.23 26.28 -12.41
CA ASP A 223 -13.26 26.55 -11.36
C ASP A 223 -13.02 25.20 -10.70
N LEU A 224 -11.83 24.65 -10.94
CA LEU A 224 -10.89 23.92 -10.07
C LEU A 224 -11.38 23.16 -8.80
N GLU A 225 -12.65 23.15 -8.42
CA GLU A 225 -13.27 22.36 -7.35
C GLU A 225 -13.79 20.99 -7.83
N MET A 226 -13.97 20.79 -9.15
CA MET A 226 -14.12 19.44 -9.77
C MET A 226 -12.91 18.53 -9.49
N THR A 227 -11.83 19.08 -8.94
CA THR A 227 -10.60 18.35 -8.72
C THR A 227 -10.59 17.55 -7.42
N GLY A 228 -11.40 17.86 -6.40
CA GLY A 228 -11.24 17.24 -5.08
C GLY A 228 -11.34 15.71 -5.07
N GLN A 229 -12.45 15.17 -5.56
CA GLN A 229 -12.71 13.72 -5.59
C GLN A 229 -11.81 12.99 -6.60
N TRP A 230 -11.66 13.56 -7.80
CA TRP A 230 -10.77 13.01 -8.82
C TRP A 230 -9.30 13.01 -8.38
N GLN A 231 -8.80 14.13 -7.83
CA GLN A 231 -7.45 14.22 -7.27
C GLN A 231 -7.26 13.23 -6.12
N ALA A 232 -8.26 13.08 -5.25
CA ALA A 232 -8.19 12.09 -4.17
C ALA A 232 -8.05 10.67 -4.73
N MET A 233 -8.81 10.30 -5.77
CA MET A 233 -8.69 8.99 -6.43
C MET A 233 -7.34 8.79 -7.10
N VAL A 234 -6.85 9.78 -7.85
CA VAL A 234 -5.53 9.72 -8.49
C VAL A 234 -4.42 9.61 -7.46
N PHE A 235 -4.47 10.45 -6.41
CA PHE A 235 -3.51 10.43 -5.32
C PHE A 235 -3.52 9.06 -4.62
N SER A 236 -4.70 8.50 -4.41
CA SER A 236 -4.91 7.19 -3.83
C SER A 236 -4.30 6.06 -4.69
N VAL A 237 -4.52 6.06 -6.00
CA VAL A 237 -3.91 5.07 -6.91
C VAL A 237 -2.39 5.24 -7.00
N VAL A 238 -1.88 6.47 -7.03
CA VAL A 238 -0.44 6.73 -6.96
C VAL A 238 0.15 6.19 -5.66
N GLN A 239 -0.55 6.38 -4.53
CA GLN A 239 -0.17 5.83 -3.23
C GLN A 239 -0.16 4.30 -3.25
N LEU A 240 -1.13 3.65 -3.90
CA LEU A 240 -1.16 2.19 -4.07
C LEU A 240 0.00 1.70 -4.93
N ILE A 241 0.27 2.32 -6.08
CA ILE A 241 1.39 1.94 -6.98
C ILE A 241 2.72 2.10 -6.25
N PHE A 242 2.93 3.24 -5.58
CA PHE A 242 4.13 3.48 -4.80
C PHE A 242 4.26 2.49 -3.64
N GLY A 243 3.16 2.23 -2.93
CA GLY A 243 3.08 1.26 -1.85
C GLY A 243 3.37 -0.17 -2.29
N PHE A 244 2.88 -0.57 -3.47
CA PHE A 244 3.15 -1.87 -4.08
C PHE A 244 4.60 -1.98 -4.51
N GLY A 245 5.14 -0.99 -5.21
CA GLY A 245 6.52 -0.99 -5.69
C GLY A 245 7.54 -1.05 -4.55
N THR A 246 7.38 -0.21 -3.53
CA THR A 246 8.27 -0.22 -2.35
C THR A 246 8.27 -1.56 -1.62
N ARG A 247 7.10 -2.18 -1.46
CA ARG A 247 6.96 -3.50 -0.81
C ARG A 247 7.47 -4.63 -1.69
N SER A 248 7.29 -4.55 -3.02
CA SER A 248 7.86 -5.50 -3.99
C SER A 248 9.39 -5.53 -3.87
N VAL A 249 10.02 -4.35 -3.81
CA VAL A 249 11.47 -4.23 -3.60
C VAL A 249 11.91 -4.91 -2.31
N LYS A 250 11.16 -4.74 -1.21
CA LYS A 250 11.46 -5.43 0.07
C LYS A 250 11.21 -6.94 -0.05
N LEU A 251 10.17 -7.39 -0.73
CA LEU A 251 9.80 -8.80 -0.80
C LEU A 251 10.82 -9.63 -1.59
N PHE A 252 11.39 -9.08 -2.68
CA PHE A 252 12.33 -9.81 -3.53
C PHE A 252 13.80 -9.52 -3.13
N PRO A 253 14.61 -10.54 -2.79
CA PRO A 253 15.98 -10.35 -2.34
C PRO A 253 16.88 -9.73 -3.43
N THR A 254 16.64 -10.05 -4.70
CA THR A 254 17.40 -9.49 -5.84
C THR A 254 17.17 -7.99 -5.99
N LEU A 255 15.91 -7.55 -5.89
CA LEU A 255 15.55 -6.13 -5.98
C LEU A 255 16.06 -5.37 -4.75
N SER A 256 15.86 -5.92 -3.55
CA SER A 256 16.36 -5.33 -2.31
C SER A 256 17.88 -5.14 -2.36
N ARG A 257 18.63 -6.16 -2.81
CA ARG A 257 20.09 -6.07 -2.94
C ARG A 257 20.48 -4.99 -3.93
N THR A 258 19.89 -5.00 -5.14
CA THR A 258 20.20 -4.03 -6.21
C THR A 258 19.94 -2.59 -5.78
N ILE A 259 18.82 -2.32 -5.11
CA ILE A 259 18.49 -0.96 -4.65
C ILE A 259 19.40 -0.55 -3.49
N GLN A 260 19.69 -1.47 -2.57
CA GLN A 260 20.55 -1.16 -1.43
C GLN A 260 22.01 -0.93 -1.85
N THR A 261 22.56 -1.73 -2.76
CA THR A 261 23.94 -1.60 -3.24
C THR A 261 24.10 -0.57 -4.34
N GLY A 262 23.16 -0.50 -5.28
CA GLY A 262 23.23 0.35 -6.47
C GLY A 262 22.69 1.77 -6.28
N ILE A 263 21.73 1.98 -5.37
CA ILE A 263 21.12 3.31 -5.17
C ILE A 263 21.45 3.84 -3.77
N ARG A 264 21.08 3.11 -2.71
CA ARG A 264 21.11 3.63 -1.34
C ARG A 264 22.52 3.91 -0.83
N ARG A 265 23.47 2.98 -1.04
CA ARG A 265 24.88 3.15 -0.65
C ARG A 265 25.57 4.30 -1.39
N PRO A 266 25.61 4.35 -2.73
CA PRO A 266 26.31 5.41 -3.45
C PRO A 266 25.67 6.79 -3.23
N LEU A 267 24.34 6.87 -3.12
CA LEU A 267 23.66 8.13 -2.78
C LEU A 267 24.07 8.62 -1.39
N SER A 268 24.02 7.74 -0.37
CA SER A 268 24.47 8.07 0.98
C SER A 268 25.92 8.52 1.00
N ASP A 269 26.80 7.82 0.28
CA ASP A 269 28.23 8.10 0.29
C ASP A 269 28.57 9.38 -0.48
N ARG A 270 27.86 9.67 -1.59
CA ARG A 270 27.95 10.94 -2.31
C ARG A 270 27.47 12.10 -1.44
N LEU A 271 26.33 11.97 -0.77
CA LEU A 271 25.82 13.01 0.13
C LEU A 271 26.72 13.23 1.34
N LYS A 272 27.26 12.16 1.94
CA LYS A 272 28.26 12.28 3.01
C LYS A 272 29.53 12.98 2.50
N LYS A 273 30.05 12.61 1.34
CA LYS A 273 31.22 13.28 0.74
C LYS A 273 30.94 14.75 0.45
N LEU A 274 29.76 15.10 -0.06
CA LEU A 274 29.36 16.49 -0.28
C LEU A 274 29.28 17.27 1.03
N LEU A 275 28.63 16.72 2.07
CA LEU A 275 28.55 17.34 3.39
C LEU A 275 29.91 17.49 4.06
N LEU A 276 30.78 16.50 3.94
CA LEU A 276 32.15 16.55 4.45
C LEU A 276 33.00 17.57 3.69
N ASN A 277 32.89 17.65 2.37
CA ASN A 277 33.59 18.66 1.57
C ASN A 277 33.09 20.08 1.86
N LEU A 278 31.78 20.25 2.07
CA LEU A 278 31.19 21.53 2.48
C LEU A 278 31.64 21.95 3.88
N SER A 279 31.73 21.00 4.81
CA SER A 279 32.25 21.21 6.18
C SER A 279 33.75 21.54 6.19
N ARG A 280 34.54 20.88 5.34
CA ARG A 280 36.01 21.04 5.28
C ARG A 280 36.46 22.24 4.44
N SER A 281 35.54 22.88 3.69
CA SER A 281 35.80 24.09 2.89
C SER A 281 36.29 25.23 3.80
N ARG A 282 37.61 25.46 3.78
CA ARG A 282 38.30 26.46 4.60
C ARG A 282 38.03 27.86 4.03
N SER A 283 37.19 28.64 4.70
CA SER A 283 37.00 30.07 4.40
C SER A 283 37.95 30.89 5.28
N SER A 284 38.68 31.84 4.69
CA SER A 284 39.63 32.70 5.42
C SER A 284 38.95 33.78 6.27
N ASN A 285 37.64 34.00 6.08
CA ASN A 285 36.89 35.08 6.71
C ASN A 285 35.84 34.50 7.69
N GLU A 286 36.01 34.75 8.99
CA GLU A 286 35.16 34.21 10.08
C GLU A 286 33.67 34.54 9.88
N HIS A 287 33.35 35.73 9.35
CA HIS A 287 31.98 36.14 9.08
C HIS A 287 31.32 35.33 7.95
N HIS A 288 32.07 35.07 6.87
CA HIS A 288 31.62 34.28 5.73
C HIS A 288 31.47 32.80 6.11
N LYS A 289 32.33 32.32 7.01
CA LYS A 289 32.25 30.96 7.59
C LYS A 289 31.00 30.78 8.44
N MET A 290 30.66 31.76 9.29
CA MET A 290 29.42 31.73 10.08
C MET A 290 28.16 31.74 9.19
N LEU A 291 28.17 32.56 8.13
CA LEU A 291 27.05 32.65 7.18
C LEU A 291 26.86 31.34 6.40
N LYS A 292 27.94 30.79 5.84
CA LYS A 292 27.93 29.52 5.08
C LYS A 292 27.47 28.34 5.96
N THR A 293 27.87 28.33 7.22
CA THR A 293 27.47 27.30 8.18
C THR A 293 25.99 27.40 8.57
N LYS A 294 25.48 28.60 8.83
CA LYS A 294 24.07 28.80 9.23
C LYS A 294 23.10 28.69 8.05
N LEU A 295 23.48 29.17 6.87
CA LEU A 295 22.56 29.35 5.74
C LEU A 295 22.62 28.22 4.72
N ILE A 296 23.71 27.46 4.65
CA ILE A 296 23.89 26.36 3.68
C ILE A 296 24.07 25.03 4.40
N LEU A 297 25.01 24.93 5.35
CA LEU A 297 25.33 23.65 5.98
C LEU A 297 24.20 23.14 6.88
N LYS A 298 23.63 23.99 7.75
CA LYS A 298 22.51 23.61 8.62
C LYS A 298 21.27 23.14 7.87
N PRO A 299 20.74 23.87 6.86
CA PRO A 299 19.59 23.39 6.10
C PRO A 299 19.95 22.17 5.24
N ALA A 300 21.13 22.08 4.64
CA ALA A 300 21.54 20.88 3.90
C ALA A 300 21.63 19.64 4.80
N LEU A 301 22.13 19.80 6.03
CA LEU A 301 22.20 18.75 7.03
C LEU A 301 20.79 18.39 7.55
N ALA A 302 19.92 19.38 7.75
CA ALA A 302 18.52 19.16 8.10
C ALA A 302 17.77 18.42 6.98
N VAL A 303 17.96 18.77 5.71
CA VAL A 303 17.40 18.06 4.54
C VAL A 303 17.97 16.65 4.45
N PHE A 304 19.26 16.45 4.66
CA PHE A 304 19.86 15.11 4.69
C PHE A 304 19.26 14.23 5.79
N PHE A 305 19.15 14.76 7.02
CA PHE A 305 18.53 14.03 8.12
C PHE A 305 17.04 13.84 7.89
N ALA A 306 16.33 14.82 7.32
CA ALA A 306 14.93 14.69 6.94
C ALA A 306 14.79 13.56 5.91
N CYS A 307 15.45 13.62 4.75
CA CYS A 307 15.42 12.56 3.73
C CYS A 307 15.81 11.19 4.30
N ARG A 308 16.80 11.14 5.20
CA ARG A 308 17.20 9.89 5.86
C ARG A 308 16.13 9.38 6.81
N ILE A 309 15.54 10.24 7.63
CA ILE A 309 14.43 9.92 8.53
C ILE A 309 13.21 9.53 7.71
N THR A 310 12.91 10.19 6.60
CA THR A 310 11.82 9.83 5.70
C THR A 310 12.10 8.47 5.06
N ALA A 311 13.32 8.20 4.59
CA ALA A 311 13.69 6.89 4.06
C ALA A 311 13.67 5.77 5.13
N ASP A 312 14.09 6.07 6.35
CA ASP A 312 14.06 5.15 7.49
C ASP A 312 12.62 4.98 8.01
N MET A 313 11.75 5.99 7.91
CA MET A 313 10.31 5.91 8.16
C MET A 313 9.62 5.09 7.06
N PHE A 314 9.87 5.33 5.77
CA PHE A 314 9.39 4.47 4.68
C PHE A 314 9.89 3.03 4.79
N SER A 315 11.03 2.83 5.44
CA SER A 315 11.56 1.51 5.75
C SER A 315 10.97 0.90 7.04
N SER A 316 10.24 1.67 7.84
CA SER A 316 9.66 1.31 9.15
C SER A 316 8.29 0.66 9.01
N THR A 317 8.07 -0.35 9.84
CA THR A 317 6.76 -0.97 10.00
C THR A 317 5.71 0.00 10.55
N LEU A 318 6.12 1.09 11.23
CA LEU A 318 5.21 2.15 11.69
C LEU A 318 4.62 2.99 10.57
N PHE A 319 5.41 3.35 9.56
CA PHE A 319 4.87 4.07 8.40
C PHE A 319 3.93 3.17 7.60
N GLU A 320 4.22 1.87 7.57
CA GLU A 320 3.37 0.87 6.95
C GLU A 320 2.01 0.76 7.65
N VAL A 321 1.95 0.93 8.99
CA VAL A 321 0.67 1.04 9.74
C VAL A 321 -0.01 2.39 9.54
N ARG A 322 0.75 3.49 9.49
CA ARG A 322 0.19 4.84 9.25
C ARG A 322 -0.48 4.95 7.87
N GLN A 323 0.05 4.26 6.86
CA GLN A 323 -0.56 4.21 5.52
C GLN A 323 -1.91 3.46 5.51
N ILE A 324 -2.22 2.68 6.56
CA ILE A 324 -3.53 2.01 6.72
C ILE A 324 -4.56 2.95 7.35
N SER A 325 -4.10 3.95 8.12
CA SER A 325 -4.98 4.87 8.85
C SER A 325 -5.21 6.22 8.16
N SER A 326 -4.66 6.42 6.95
CA SER A 326 -4.80 7.67 6.16
C SER A 326 -5.65 7.43 4.93
#